data_AF-A0A8J3LGF4-F1
#
_entry.id   AF-A0A8J3LGF4-F1
#
_cell.length_a   1.000
_cell.length_b   1.000
_cell.length_c   1.000
_cell.angle_alpha   90.00
_cell.angle_beta   90.00
_cell.angle_gamma   90.00
#
_symmetry.space_group_name_H-M   'P 1'
#
loop_
_entity.id
_entity.type
_entity.pdbx_description
1 polymer ?
#
loop_
_entity_poly.entity_id
_entity_poly.type
_entity_poly.pdbx_seq_one_letter_code
_entity_poly.pdbx_strand_id
1 'polypeptide(L)'
;MYRYVGPGELLVAAAAQDGGRPLESFEAVGAWAARVSGEPFTYVVDLDGRLLVADRRSEHVACAGGRDVLGAGELSLRWTGAGWAVAEISNQSTGYAPAPGSWPAVAAALDRAGIARPGGFTAAFEFRHCPGCGQLNLVKDGDYTCCLCETALPE
;
A
#
# COMPACT_ATOMS: atom_id res chain seq x y z
N MET A 1 -8.25 -3.92 8.87
CA MET A 1 -7.13 -3.22 9.54
C MET A 1 -5.94 -4.15 9.53
N TYR A 2 -4.76 -3.64 9.18
CA TYR A 2 -3.51 -4.36 9.09
C TYR A 2 -2.50 -3.71 10.03
N ARG A 3 -1.92 -4.54 10.90
CA ARG A 3 -0.86 -4.13 11.82
C ARG A 3 0.48 -4.18 11.10
N TYR A 4 1.42 -3.36 11.55
CA TYR A 4 2.80 -3.48 11.09
C TYR A 4 3.40 -4.81 11.57
N VAL A 5 3.97 -5.57 10.62
CA VAL A 5 4.58 -6.90 10.83
C VAL A 5 6.04 -6.93 10.38
N GLY A 6 6.57 -5.82 9.87
CA GLY A 6 7.95 -5.72 9.44
C GLY A 6 8.94 -5.56 10.60
N PRO A 7 10.23 -5.35 10.28
CA PRO A 7 11.29 -5.16 11.26
C PRO A 7 11.03 -3.97 12.19
N GLY A 8 11.26 -4.16 13.49
CA GLY A 8 10.95 -3.15 14.52
C GLY A 8 11.81 -1.89 14.42
N GLU A 9 13.03 -1.99 13.87
CA GLU A 9 13.92 -0.86 13.62
C GLU A 9 13.32 0.15 12.63
N LEU A 10 12.55 -0.31 11.64
CA LEU A 10 11.87 0.58 10.70
C LEU A 10 10.68 1.27 11.36
N LEU A 11 9.99 0.61 12.30
CA LEU A 11 8.93 1.23 13.10
C LEU A 11 9.50 2.32 14.02
N VAL A 12 10.67 2.08 14.64
CA VAL A 12 11.36 3.09 15.45
C VAL A 12 11.83 4.25 14.57
N ALA A 13 12.40 3.97 13.40
CA ALA A 13 12.85 5.01 12.47
C ALA A 13 11.69 5.84 11.89
N ALA A 14 10.51 5.25 11.73
CA ALA A 14 9.30 5.95 11.28
C ALA A 14 8.87 7.04 12.27
N ALA A 15 9.10 6.86 13.57
CA ALA A 15 8.72 7.85 14.58
C ALA A 15 9.50 9.17 14.48
N ALA A 16 10.65 9.17 13.79
CA ALA A 16 11.48 10.35 13.57
C ALA A 16 11.26 11.01 12.20
N GLN A 17 10.37 10.48 11.36
CA GLN A 17 10.08 10.98 10.02
C GLN A 17 8.72 11.66 9.98
N ASP A 18 8.59 12.63 9.08
CA ASP A 18 7.27 13.17 8.74
C ASP A 18 6.42 12.07 8.08
N GLY A 19 5.17 11.97 8.52
CA GLY A 19 4.21 11.02 7.96
C GLY A 19 3.89 11.31 6.49
N GLY A 20 3.13 10.40 5.88
CA GLY A 20 2.66 10.55 4.51
C GLY A 20 1.80 11.79 4.33
N ARG A 21 1.86 12.39 3.14
CA ARG A 21 1.05 13.54 2.77
C ARG A 21 -0.37 13.09 2.40
N PRO A 22 -1.43 13.68 2.97
CA PRO A 22 -2.79 13.33 2.57
C PRO A 22 -3.14 13.91 1.19
N LEU A 23 -3.83 13.14 0.36
CA LEU A 23 -4.41 13.58 -0.90
C LEU A 23 -5.93 13.80 -0.74
N GLU A 24 -6.32 15.01 -0.35
CA GLU A 24 -7.72 15.34 0.01
C GLU A 24 -8.46 16.18 -1.02
N SER A 25 -7.77 16.63 -2.06
CA SER A 25 -8.34 17.52 -3.05
C SER A 25 -7.71 17.30 -4.42
N PHE A 26 -8.43 17.69 -5.45
CA PHE A 26 -7.95 17.66 -6.82
C PHE A 26 -6.61 18.40 -6.99
N GLU A 27 -6.44 19.54 -6.32
CA GLU A 27 -5.21 20.32 -6.34
C GLU A 27 -4.06 19.58 -5.63
N ALA A 28 -4.33 18.96 -4.48
CA ALA A 28 -3.33 18.15 -3.77
C ALA A 28 -2.86 16.97 -4.62
N VAL A 29 -3.79 16.29 -5.30
CA VAL A 29 -3.48 15.21 -6.26
C VAL A 29 -2.63 15.75 -7.42
N GLY A 30 -3.00 16.88 -8.00
CA GLY A 30 -2.24 17.49 -9.09
C GLY A 30 -0.82 17.92 -8.71
N ALA A 31 -0.67 18.55 -7.55
CA ALA A 31 0.64 18.93 -7.01
C ALA A 31 1.52 17.70 -6.74
N TRP A 32 0.93 16.63 -6.21
CA TRP A 32 1.64 15.36 -5.99
C TRP A 32 2.04 14.71 -7.31
N ALA A 33 1.11 14.57 -8.26
CA ALA A 33 1.35 13.95 -9.56
C ALA A 33 2.45 14.68 -10.35
N ALA A 34 2.47 16.01 -10.30
CA ALA A 34 3.55 16.81 -10.90
C ALA A 34 4.91 16.54 -10.25
N ARG A 35 4.95 16.36 -8.92
CA ARG A 35 6.17 16.06 -8.17
C ARG A 35 6.74 14.68 -8.53
N VAL A 36 5.90 13.65 -8.64
CA VAL A 36 6.36 12.29 -8.97
C VAL A 36 6.58 12.06 -10.47
N SER A 37 6.08 12.95 -11.34
CA SER A 37 6.31 12.91 -12.79
C SER A 37 5.99 11.56 -13.46
N GLY A 38 4.93 10.90 -13.00
CA GLY A 38 4.47 9.60 -13.52
C GLY A 38 5.12 8.38 -12.88
N GLU A 39 6.14 8.56 -12.02
CA GLU A 39 6.72 7.46 -11.26
C GLU A 39 5.72 6.90 -10.22
N PRO A 40 5.70 5.57 -10.00
CA PRO A 40 4.95 4.99 -8.90
C PRO A 40 5.44 5.51 -7.56
N PHE A 41 4.55 5.59 -6.57
CA PHE A 41 4.83 6.11 -5.24
C PHE A 41 4.13 5.28 -4.16
N THR A 42 4.63 5.39 -2.93
CA THR A 42 4.09 4.70 -1.76
C THR A 42 2.76 5.30 -1.37
N TYR A 43 1.76 4.46 -1.08
CA TYR A 43 0.53 4.90 -0.43
C TYR A 43 0.18 4.04 0.77
N VAL A 44 -0.55 4.64 1.70
CA VAL A 44 -1.32 3.94 2.72
C VAL A 44 -2.72 4.54 2.82
N VAL A 45 -3.67 3.71 3.26
CA VAL A 45 -4.99 4.16 3.69
C VAL A 45 -4.99 4.13 5.20
N ASP A 46 -5.07 5.29 5.84
CA ASP A 46 -5.11 5.36 7.30
C ASP A 46 -6.44 4.85 7.87
N LEU A 47 -6.54 4.83 9.20
CA LEU A 47 -7.74 4.35 9.89
C LEU A 47 -8.98 5.24 9.69
N ASP A 48 -8.78 6.49 9.27
CA ASP A 48 -9.85 7.44 8.93
C ASP A 48 -10.26 7.33 7.45
N GLY A 49 -9.66 6.40 6.70
CA GLY A 49 -9.94 6.15 5.28
C GLY A 49 -9.36 7.20 4.35
N ARG A 50 -8.32 7.92 4.78
CA ARG A 50 -7.62 8.94 3.98
C ARG A 50 -6.46 8.29 3.23
N LEU A 51 -6.23 8.76 2.00
CA LEU A 51 -5.10 8.34 1.19
C LEU A 51 -3.88 9.20 1.57
N LEU A 52 -2.89 8.58 2.23
CA LEU A 52 -1.59 9.20 2.51
C LEU A 52 -0.57 8.68 1.49
N VAL A 53 0.32 9.56 1.02
CA VAL A 53 1.33 9.24 0.01
C VAL A 53 2.72 9.68 0.43
N ALA A 54 3.72 8.94 -0.02
CA ALA A 54 5.13 9.24 0.15
C ALA A 54 5.90 8.80 -1.10
N ASP A 55 7.17 9.21 -1.23
CA ASP A 55 7.99 8.77 -2.36
C ASP A 55 8.07 7.23 -2.43
N ARG A 56 8.30 6.67 -3.62
CA ARG A 56 8.30 5.21 -3.86
C ARG A 56 9.16 4.40 -2.88
N ARG A 57 10.28 4.97 -2.45
CA ARG A 57 11.26 4.30 -1.58
C ARG A 57 11.07 4.63 -0.11
N SER A 58 10.00 5.34 0.23
CA SER A 58 9.58 5.54 1.60
C SER A 58 8.92 4.26 2.11
N GLU A 59 9.34 3.85 3.30
CA GLU A 59 8.69 2.75 4.03
C GLU A 59 7.21 3.06 4.26
N HIS A 60 6.33 2.08 4.04
CA HIS A 60 4.90 2.24 4.31
C HIS A 60 4.64 2.63 5.76
N VAL A 61 5.44 2.12 6.70
CA VAL A 61 5.31 2.42 8.13
C VAL A 61 5.65 3.87 8.45
N ALA A 62 6.61 4.47 7.73
CA ALA A 62 6.86 5.90 7.82
C ALA A 62 5.69 6.70 7.22
N CYS A 63 5.19 6.29 6.04
CA CYS A 63 4.02 6.91 5.41
C CYS A 63 2.78 6.88 6.33
N ALA A 64 2.59 5.81 7.09
CA ALA A 64 1.50 5.66 8.07
C ALA A 64 1.78 6.35 9.43
N GLY A 65 2.95 6.97 9.63
CA GLY A 65 3.34 7.52 10.92
C GLY A 65 3.41 6.47 12.03
N GLY A 66 3.81 5.24 11.70
CA GLY A 66 3.89 4.10 12.62
C GLY A 66 2.55 3.49 13.02
N ARG A 67 1.44 3.90 12.39
CA ARG A 67 0.08 3.45 12.73
C ARG A 67 -0.35 2.24 11.91
N ASP A 68 -1.35 1.52 12.40
CA ASP A 68 -2.07 0.51 11.63
C ASP A 68 -2.80 1.15 10.44
N VAL A 69 -3.03 0.36 9.39
CA VAL A 69 -3.60 0.85 8.12
C VAL A 69 -4.82 0.02 7.69
N LEU A 70 -5.62 0.55 6.78
CA LEU A 70 -6.68 -0.19 6.10
C LEU A 70 -6.20 -0.81 4.77
N GLY A 71 -5.13 -0.26 4.20
CA GLY A 71 -4.46 -0.77 3.00
C GLY A 71 -3.11 -0.07 2.81
N ALA A 72 -2.21 -0.69 2.05
CA ALA A 72 -0.88 -0.15 1.75
C ALA A 72 -0.36 -0.76 0.45
N GLY A 73 0.45 -0.02 -0.30
CA GLY A 73 1.06 -0.53 -1.52
C GLY A 73 1.75 0.54 -2.34
N GLU A 74 1.83 0.32 -3.65
CA GLU A 74 2.33 1.28 -4.62
C GLU A 74 1.20 1.74 -5.57
N LEU A 75 1.24 3.00 -5.98
CA LEU A 75 0.26 3.64 -6.86
C LEU A 75 0.98 4.53 -7.87
N SER A 76 0.52 4.56 -9.12
CA SER A 76 0.87 5.58 -10.12
C SER A 76 -0.38 6.25 -10.68
N LEU A 77 -0.25 7.49 -11.11
CA LEU A 77 -1.35 8.31 -11.62
C LEU A 77 -1.09 8.75 -13.06
N ARG A 78 -2.18 8.93 -13.80
CA ARG A 78 -2.17 9.54 -15.13
C ARG A 78 -3.27 10.59 -15.26
N TRP A 79 -3.00 11.61 -16.06
CA TRP A 79 -4.00 12.57 -16.47
C TRP A 79 -4.84 12.02 -17.64
N THR A 80 -6.16 12.17 -17.58
CA THR A 80 -7.08 11.65 -18.61
C THR A 80 -7.67 12.74 -19.52
N GLY A 81 -7.28 14.00 -19.33
CA GLY A 81 -7.92 15.16 -19.97
C GLY A 81 -9.05 15.76 -19.15
N ALA A 82 -9.79 14.93 -18.38
CA ALA A 82 -10.90 15.37 -17.53
C ALA A 82 -10.62 15.23 -16.02
N GLY A 83 -9.61 14.44 -15.64
CA GLY A 83 -9.26 14.20 -14.24
C GLY A 83 -8.09 13.24 -14.06
N TRP A 84 -7.70 13.04 -12.80
CA TRP A 84 -6.69 12.06 -12.41
C TRP A 84 -7.27 10.66 -12.34
N ALA A 85 -6.55 9.70 -12.89
CA ALA A 85 -6.88 8.28 -12.80
C ALA A 85 -5.67 7.48 -12.33
N VAL A 86 -5.94 6.38 -11.64
CA VAL A 86 -4.95 5.33 -11.39
C VAL A 86 -4.44 4.80 -12.73
N ALA A 87 -3.12 4.77 -12.90
CA ALA A 87 -2.46 4.07 -13.99
C ALA A 87 -2.17 2.63 -13.57
N GLU A 88 -1.49 2.45 -12.43
CA GLU A 88 -1.24 1.15 -11.81
C GLU A 88 -1.42 1.26 -10.30
N ILE A 89 -1.91 0.19 -9.66
CA ILE A 89 -2.02 0.11 -8.21
C ILE A 89 -1.85 -1.33 -7.72
N SER A 90 -1.06 -1.49 -6.66
CA SER A 90 -0.85 -2.76 -5.97
C SER A 90 -1.14 -2.68 -4.49
N ASN A 91 -1.23 -3.83 -3.84
CA ASN A 91 -1.21 -3.99 -2.39
C ASN A 91 0.18 -4.46 -1.89
N GLN A 92 1.23 -4.18 -2.65
CA GLN A 92 2.59 -4.64 -2.33
C GLN A 92 3.17 -3.85 -1.16
N SER A 93 3.01 -4.36 0.06
CA SER A 93 3.68 -3.85 1.25
C SER A 93 4.13 -5.02 2.11
N THR A 94 5.43 -5.23 2.25
CA THR A 94 5.99 -6.27 3.11
C THR A 94 5.87 -5.91 4.59
N GLY A 95 5.79 -4.63 4.92
CA GLY A 95 5.64 -4.15 6.30
C GLY A 95 4.22 -4.31 6.86
N TYR A 96 3.18 -4.29 6.02
CA TYR A 96 1.78 -4.45 6.46
C TYR A 96 1.08 -5.69 5.91
N ALA A 97 1.61 -6.27 4.82
CA ALA A 97 1.08 -7.45 4.15
C ALA A 97 -0.45 -7.42 3.92
N PRO A 98 -1.03 -6.32 3.38
CA PRO A 98 -2.48 -6.24 3.20
C PRO A 98 -2.97 -7.27 2.19
N ALA A 99 -4.04 -7.99 2.52
CA ALA A 99 -4.64 -8.96 1.61
C ALA A 99 -5.35 -8.28 0.43
N PRO A 100 -5.65 -8.98 -0.68
CA PRO A 100 -6.47 -8.45 -1.77
C PRO A 100 -7.84 -7.93 -1.30
N GLY A 101 -8.39 -8.51 -0.23
CA GLY A 101 -9.62 -8.04 0.43
C GLY A 101 -9.53 -6.64 1.05
N SER A 102 -8.35 -6.01 1.10
CA SER A 102 -8.19 -4.60 1.49
C SER A 102 -8.72 -3.61 0.43
N TRP A 103 -8.95 -4.09 -0.80
CA TRP A 103 -9.35 -3.27 -1.93
C TRP A 103 -10.53 -2.31 -1.65
N PRO A 104 -11.63 -2.70 -0.97
CA PRO A 104 -12.75 -1.79 -0.72
C PRO A 104 -12.35 -0.52 0.05
N ALA A 105 -11.39 -0.62 0.99
CA ALA A 105 -10.90 0.55 1.72
C ALA A 105 -10.04 1.46 0.81
N VAL A 106 -9.19 0.87 -0.02
CA VAL A 106 -8.38 1.60 -1.02
C VAL A 106 -9.27 2.28 -2.05
N ALA A 107 -10.30 1.59 -2.54
CA ALA A 107 -11.29 2.11 -3.45
C ALA A 107 -12.01 3.33 -2.88
N ALA A 108 -12.48 3.24 -1.62
CA ALA A 108 -13.15 4.34 -0.94
C ALA A 108 -12.21 5.55 -0.72
N ALA A 109 -10.94 5.31 -0.42
CA ALA A 109 -9.95 6.37 -0.25
C ALA A 109 -9.64 7.10 -1.57
N LEU A 110 -9.54 6.36 -2.68
CA LEU A 110 -9.39 6.93 -4.03
C LEU A 110 -10.62 7.75 -4.44
N ASP A 111 -11.82 7.22 -4.18
CA ASP A 111 -13.08 7.92 -4.47
C ASP A 111 -13.17 9.24 -3.69
N ARG A 112 -12.77 9.22 -2.40
CA ARG A 112 -12.69 10.42 -1.56
C ARG A 112 -11.67 11.44 -2.06
N ALA A 113 -10.54 10.98 -2.59
CA ALA A 113 -9.51 11.83 -3.18
C ALA A 113 -9.89 12.37 -4.58
N GLY A 114 -11.01 11.93 -5.14
CA GLY A 114 -11.44 12.29 -6.50
C GLY A 114 -10.58 11.66 -7.60
N ILE A 115 -9.96 10.52 -7.33
CA ILE A 115 -9.11 9.78 -8.28
C ILE A 115 -9.94 8.65 -8.90
N ALA A 116 -10.07 8.65 -10.22
CA ALA A 116 -10.73 7.54 -10.92
C ALA A 116 -9.91 6.25 -10.78
N ARG A 117 -10.58 5.15 -10.42
CA ARG A 117 -9.92 3.88 -10.08
C ARG A 117 -10.42 2.70 -10.93
N PRO A 118 -9.62 1.63 -11.08
CA PRO A 118 -10.10 0.35 -11.61
C PRO A 118 -11.13 -0.32 -10.69
N GLY A 119 -11.60 -1.51 -11.09
CA GLY A 119 -12.49 -2.34 -10.27
C GLY A 119 -11.79 -3.13 -9.15
N GLY A 120 -10.46 -3.24 -9.20
CA GLY A 120 -9.59 -4.01 -8.30
C GLY A 120 -8.15 -3.54 -8.42
N PHE A 121 -7.23 -4.11 -7.63
CA PHE A 121 -5.79 -3.88 -7.83
C PHE A 121 -5.38 -4.30 -9.25
N THR A 122 -4.54 -3.51 -9.91
CA THR A 122 -3.96 -3.92 -11.21
C THR A 122 -2.90 -5.00 -11.01
N ALA A 123 -2.28 -5.04 -9.83
CA ALA A 123 -1.43 -6.13 -9.37
C ALA A 123 -1.78 -6.48 -7.91
N ALA A 124 -2.44 -7.62 -7.71
CA ALA A 124 -2.78 -8.13 -6.38
C ALA A 124 -1.73 -9.14 -5.92
N PHE A 125 -1.32 -9.02 -4.66
CA PHE A 125 -0.33 -9.86 -4.00
C PHE A 125 -0.96 -10.52 -2.78
N GLU A 126 -0.60 -11.78 -2.57
CA GLU A 126 -1.12 -12.55 -1.47
C GLU A 126 0.01 -12.94 -0.53
N PHE A 127 -0.05 -12.44 0.69
CA PHE A 127 0.98 -12.67 1.70
C PHE A 127 0.53 -13.69 2.73
N ARG A 128 1.46 -14.55 3.18
CA ARG A 128 1.23 -15.54 4.24
C ARG A 128 2.42 -15.58 5.19
N HIS A 129 2.14 -15.57 6.50
CA HIS A 129 3.17 -15.88 7.48
C HIS A 129 3.29 -17.39 7.61
N CYS A 130 4.51 -17.90 7.48
CA CYS A 130 4.77 -19.31 7.66
C CYS A 130 4.59 -19.72 9.14
N PRO A 131 3.78 -20.74 9.45
CA PRO A 131 3.62 -21.20 10.83
C PRO A 131 4.86 -21.92 11.37
N GLY A 132 5.75 -22.41 10.50
CA GLY A 132 6.98 -23.10 10.88
C GLY A 132 8.13 -22.16 11.25
N CYS A 133 8.41 -21.16 10.41
CA CYS A 133 9.57 -20.25 10.59
C CYS A 133 9.20 -18.79 10.81
N GLY A 134 7.91 -18.43 10.80
CA GLY A 134 7.41 -17.07 11.00
C GLY A 134 7.62 -16.11 9.81
N GLN A 135 8.29 -16.55 8.75
CA GLN A 135 8.65 -15.68 7.62
C GLN A 135 7.44 -15.28 6.79
N LEU A 136 7.42 -14.02 6.35
CA LEU A 136 6.43 -13.53 5.40
C LEU A 136 6.75 -14.07 4.00
N ASN A 137 5.79 -14.75 3.40
CA ASN A 137 5.87 -15.35 2.08
C ASN A 137 4.90 -14.64 1.14
N LEU A 138 5.28 -14.53 -0.12
CA LEU A 138 4.40 -14.14 -1.20
C LEU A 138 3.94 -15.42 -1.93
N VAL A 139 2.64 -15.68 -1.92
CA VAL A 139 2.02 -16.77 -2.66
C VAL A 139 2.05 -16.41 -4.15
N LYS A 140 2.57 -17.31 -4.97
CA LYS A 140 2.64 -17.17 -6.43
C LYS A 140 1.98 -18.36 -7.08
N ASP A 141 1.14 -18.11 -8.08
CA ASP A 141 0.47 -19.17 -8.87
C ASP A 141 -0.29 -20.21 -8.03
N GLY A 142 -0.77 -19.82 -6.85
CA GLY A 142 -1.47 -20.70 -5.90
C GLY A 142 -0.56 -21.67 -5.14
N ASP A 143 0.76 -21.46 -5.14
CA ASP A 143 1.70 -22.25 -4.35
C ASP A 143 1.77 -21.74 -2.90
N TYR A 144 1.14 -22.50 -2.00
CA TYR A 144 1.13 -22.26 -0.56
C TYR A 144 2.25 -23.02 0.14
N THR A 145 3.47 -22.93 -0.38
CA THR A 145 4.67 -23.54 0.22
C THR A 145 5.62 -22.46 0.69
N CYS A 146 6.11 -22.56 1.93
CA CYS A 146 7.11 -21.62 2.43
C CYS A 146 8.41 -21.77 1.65
N CYS A 147 8.92 -20.67 1.08
CA CYS A 147 10.14 -20.69 0.26
C CYS A 147 11.44 -20.94 1.05
N LEU A 148 11.38 -20.94 2.38
CA LEU A 148 12.55 -21.09 3.25
C LEU A 148 12.60 -22.42 4.01
N CYS A 149 11.47 -22.92 4.50
CA CYS A 149 11.42 -24.15 5.30
C CYS A 149 10.45 -25.20 4.76
N GLU A 150 9.87 -24.98 3.58
CA GLU A 150 8.99 -25.92 2.86
C GLU A 150 7.70 -26.29 3.63
N THR A 151 7.43 -25.63 4.76
CA THR A 151 6.19 -25.80 5.52
C THR A 151 5.01 -25.25 4.72
N ALA A 152 3.90 -25.98 4.71
CA ALA A 152 2.65 -25.52 4.10
C ALA A 152 2.17 -24.20 4.74
N LEU A 153 1.79 -23.25 3.90
CA LEU A 153 1.23 -21.97 4.27
C LEU A 153 -0.29 -22.08 4.41
N PRO A 154 -0.93 -21.28 5.26
CA PRO A 154 -2.39 -21.22 5.32
C PRO A 154 -2.99 -20.73 4.00
N GLU A 155 -4.09 -21.33 3.57
CA GLU A 155 -4.95 -20.80 2.48
C GLU A 155 -5.87 -19.68 2.98
#